data_AF-A0A535FBQ8-F1
#
_entry.id   AF-A0A535FBQ8-F1
#
_cell.length_a   1.000
_cell.length_b   1.000
_cell.length_c   1.000
_cell.angle_alpha   90.00
_cell.angle_beta   90.00
_cell.angle_gamma   90.00
#
_symmetry.space_group_name_H-M   'P 1'
#
loop_
_entity.id
_entity.type
_entity.pdbx_description
1 polymer ?
#
loop_
_entity_poly.entity_id
_entity_poly.type
_entity_poly.pdbx_seq_one_letter_code
_entity_poly.pdbx_strand_id
1 'polypeptide(L)'
;MSEVSQSLLVAMYSSLRDEVHQRLEQRQQLLTYTMIGAASFFSLGLQSWASAVTVLCYPVLAFFLACAWAQHDTRIGEITVCLRDIEDRHLDQLGPGWETFRRTTFKKKPRFSISISLPARGLFAGSELLALVLGLARFEADPQMVMVFVFLMIIDGIAILATMLTLTHQRARTTTAHEKAVQTGVLNGN
;
A
#
# COMPACT_ATOMS: atom_id res chain seq x y z
N MET A 1 15.23 5.42 36.01
CA MET A 1 15.61 4.55 34.86
C MET A 1 17.12 4.37 34.93
N SER A 2 17.65 3.15 34.87
CA SER A 2 19.12 2.94 34.88
C SER A 2 19.72 3.41 33.55
N GLU A 3 20.99 3.85 33.53
CA GLU A 3 21.65 4.30 32.28
C GLU A 3 21.56 3.24 31.17
N VAL A 4 21.66 1.95 31.54
CA VAL A 4 21.52 0.81 30.62
C VAL A 4 20.11 0.74 29.99
N SER A 5 19.06 1.02 30.76
CA SER A 5 17.69 1.03 30.23
C SER A 5 17.41 2.21 29.31
N GLN A 6 18.03 3.36 29.55
CA GLN A 6 17.95 4.53 28.66
C GLN A 6 18.67 4.28 27.34
N SER A 7 19.89 3.74 27.37
CA SER A 7 20.64 3.43 26.15
C SER A 7 19.96 2.37 25.29
N LEU A 8 19.38 1.33 25.91
CA LEU A 8 18.59 0.32 25.21
C LEU A 8 17.35 0.93 24.53
N LEU A 9 16.65 1.84 25.21
CA LEU A 9 15.45 2.49 24.66
C LEU A 9 15.81 3.35 23.45
N VAL A 10 16.89 4.14 23.53
CA VAL A 10 17.37 4.94 22.41
C VAL A 10 17.77 4.07 21.23
N ALA A 11 18.49 2.97 21.47
CA ALA A 11 18.90 2.04 20.41
C ALA A 11 17.70 1.33 19.74
N MET A 12 16.71 0.92 20.53
CA MET A 12 15.47 0.34 20.01
C MET A 12 14.70 1.36 19.17
N TYR A 13 14.58 2.60 19.66
CA TYR A 13 13.90 3.68 18.95
C TYR A 13 14.56 4.02 17.62
N SER A 14 15.90 4.14 17.59
CA SER A 14 16.63 4.39 16.35
C SER A 14 16.48 3.24 15.37
N SER A 15 16.60 1.98 15.85
CA SER A 15 16.45 0.80 15.00
C SER A 15 15.06 0.69 14.39
N LEU A 16 13.98 0.95 15.15
CA LEU A 16 12.61 0.94 14.64
C LEU A 16 12.38 2.05 13.60
N ARG A 17 12.95 3.24 13.84
CA ARG A 17 12.87 4.36 12.90
C ARG A 17 13.59 4.04 11.58
N ASP A 18 14.79 3.46 11.65
CA ASP A 18 15.56 3.06 10.48
C ASP A 18 14.80 1.99 9.68
N GLU A 19 14.16 1.04 10.35
CA GLU A 19 13.30 0.05 9.70
C GLU A 19 12.11 0.70 8.97
N VAL A 20 11.47 1.72 9.56
CA VAL A 20 10.40 2.49 8.88
C VAL A 20 10.93 3.17 7.63
N HIS A 21 12.10 3.79 7.69
CA HIS A 21 12.72 4.44 6.54
C HIS A 21 13.01 3.44 5.42
N GLN A 22 13.61 2.28 5.75
CA GLN A 22 13.91 1.22 4.79
C GLN A 22 12.62 0.68 4.13
N ARG A 23 11.57 0.44 4.91
CA ARG A 23 10.28 -0.03 4.38
C ARG A 23 9.59 1.01 3.50
N LEU A 24 9.75 2.30 3.81
CA LEU A 24 9.21 3.38 2.98
C LEU A 24 9.92 3.46 1.63
N GLU A 25 11.24 3.26 1.61
CA GLU A 25 12.03 3.19 0.38
C GLU A 25 11.60 2.01 -0.49
N GLN A 26 11.50 0.80 0.09
CA GLN A 26 11.03 -0.40 -0.61
C GLN A 26 9.63 -0.21 -1.20
N ARG A 27 8.74 0.47 -0.46
CA ARG A 27 7.40 0.82 -0.94
C ARG A 27 7.45 1.73 -2.17
N GLN A 28 8.35 2.71 -2.20
CA GLN A 28 8.53 3.59 -3.36
C GLN A 28 9.13 2.84 -4.55
N GLN A 29 10.12 1.98 -4.32
CA GLN A 29 10.72 1.12 -5.34
C GLN A 29 9.68 0.21 -6.01
N LEU A 30 8.74 -0.36 -5.24
CA LEU A 30 7.63 -1.16 -5.80
C LEU A 30 6.74 -0.37 -6.77
N LEU A 31 6.46 0.91 -6.47
CA LEU A 31 5.70 1.76 -7.39
C LEU A 31 6.49 2.00 -8.70
N THR A 32 7.79 2.23 -8.58
CA THR A 32 8.68 2.36 -9.75
C THR A 32 8.69 1.08 -10.60
N TYR A 33 8.82 -0.10 -9.98
CA TYR A 33 8.77 -1.37 -10.70
C TYR A 33 7.42 -1.62 -11.37
N THR A 34 6.33 -1.24 -10.72
CA THR A 34 4.98 -1.34 -11.30
C THR A 34 4.86 -0.49 -12.57
N MET A 35 5.38 0.75 -12.51
CA MET A 35 5.35 1.67 -13.64
C MET A 35 6.24 1.20 -14.80
N ILE A 36 7.45 0.72 -14.49
CA ILE A 36 8.35 0.14 -15.51
C ILE A 36 7.70 -1.08 -16.14
N GLY A 37 7.17 -2.00 -15.32
CA GLY A 37 6.44 -3.18 -15.81
C GLY A 37 5.29 -2.79 -16.72
N ALA A 38 4.45 -1.83 -16.32
CA ALA A 38 3.35 -1.33 -17.14
C ALA A 38 3.85 -0.84 -18.50
N ALA A 39 4.86 0.02 -18.50
CA ALA A 39 5.45 0.58 -19.71
C ALA A 39 6.01 -0.51 -20.63
N SER A 40 6.70 -1.51 -20.07
CA SER A 40 7.24 -2.64 -20.83
C SER A 40 6.14 -3.48 -21.49
N PHE A 41 5.12 -3.88 -20.72
CA PHE A 41 4.02 -4.68 -21.25
C PHE A 41 3.18 -3.91 -22.28
N PHE A 42 2.94 -2.61 -22.07
CA PHE A 42 2.23 -1.78 -23.06
C PHE A 42 3.06 -1.59 -24.32
N SER A 43 4.37 -1.35 -24.20
CA SER A 43 5.25 -1.22 -25.36
C SER A 43 5.30 -2.50 -26.20
N LEU A 44 5.27 -3.67 -25.55
CA LEU A 44 5.17 -4.95 -26.24
C LEU A 44 3.79 -5.14 -26.87
N GLY A 45 2.72 -4.80 -26.16
CA GLY A 45 1.34 -4.87 -26.67
C GLY A 45 1.06 -4.01 -27.90
N LEU A 46 1.83 -2.94 -28.10
CA LEU A 46 1.74 -2.09 -29.28
C LEU A 46 2.45 -2.66 -30.51
N GLN A 47 3.27 -3.70 -30.37
CA GLN A 47 3.93 -4.36 -31.49
C GLN A 47 2.95 -5.22 -32.29
N SER A 48 3.05 -5.21 -33.62
CA SER A 48 2.12 -5.95 -34.49
C SER A 48 2.24 -7.47 -34.38
N TRP A 49 3.40 -7.98 -33.98
CA TRP A 49 3.66 -9.41 -33.81
C TRP A 49 3.28 -9.94 -32.42
N ALA A 50 3.00 -9.06 -31.45
CA ALA A 50 2.68 -9.46 -30.09
C ALA A 50 1.19 -9.81 -29.96
N SER A 51 0.91 -10.93 -29.30
CA SER A 51 -0.46 -11.35 -29.01
C SER A 51 -1.09 -10.47 -27.92
N ALA A 52 -2.40 -10.23 -28.02
CA ALA A 52 -3.18 -9.56 -26.97
C ALA A 52 -3.01 -10.23 -25.59
N VAL A 53 -2.75 -11.54 -25.58
CA VAL A 53 -2.46 -12.34 -24.38
C VAL A 53 -1.29 -11.77 -23.57
N THR A 54 -0.26 -11.23 -24.22
CA THR A 54 0.92 -10.69 -23.53
C THR A 54 0.56 -9.49 -22.64
N VAL A 55 -0.38 -8.65 -23.08
CA VAL A 55 -0.82 -7.47 -22.31
C VAL A 55 -1.72 -7.87 -21.15
N LEU A 56 -2.54 -8.90 -21.33
CA LEU A 56 -3.44 -9.46 -20.30
C LEU A 56 -2.69 -10.23 -19.19
N CYS A 57 -1.40 -10.53 -19.37
CA CYS A 57 -0.60 -11.04 -18.25
C CYS A 57 -0.22 -9.96 -17.24
N TYR A 58 -0.28 -8.68 -17.63
CA TYR A 58 0.14 -7.56 -16.78
C TYR A 58 -0.74 -7.39 -15.53
N PRO A 59 -2.08 -7.42 -15.58
CA PRO A 59 -2.91 -7.21 -14.39
C PRO A 59 -2.67 -8.26 -13.28
N VAL A 60 -2.38 -9.51 -13.65
CA VAL A 60 -1.97 -10.54 -12.68
C VAL A 60 -0.68 -10.15 -11.96
N LEU A 61 0.32 -9.67 -12.70
CA LEU A 61 1.57 -9.19 -12.11
C LEU A 61 1.34 -7.95 -11.25
N ALA A 62 0.54 -6.99 -11.73
CA ALA A 62 0.17 -5.78 -11.00
C ALA A 62 -0.51 -6.10 -9.65
N PHE A 63 -1.40 -7.10 -9.61
CA PHE A 63 -2.03 -7.58 -8.39
C PHE A 63 -1.02 -8.08 -7.33
N PHE A 64 -0.03 -8.88 -7.74
CA PHE A 64 1.01 -9.34 -6.80
C PHE A 64 1.86 -8.18 -6.27
N LEU A 65 2.23 -7.21 -7.13
CA LEU A 65 2.94 -6.02 -6.68
C LEU A 65 2.08 -5.15 -5.75
N ALA A 66 0.78 -5.04 -6.03
CA ALA A 66 -0.16 -4.33 -5.15
C ALA A 66 -0.24 -4.99 -3.77
N CYS A 67 -0.28 -6.33 -3.70
CA CYS A 67 -0.26 -7.07 -2.45
C CYS A 67 1.04 -6.85 -1.66
N ALA A 68 2.20 -6.92 -2.32
CA ALA A 68 3.49 -6.65 -1.70
C ALA A 68 3.54 -5.21 -1.15
N TRP A 69 3.10 -4.23 -1.93
CA TRP A 69 3.03 -2.83 -1.50
C TRP A 69 2.12 -2.67 -0.27
N ALA A 70 0.98 -3.34 -0.26
CA ALA A 70 0.00 -3.30 0.82
C ALA A 70 0.53 -3.94 2.11
N GLN A 71 1.38 -4.96 2.01
CA GLN A 71 2.08 -5.55 3.15
C GLN A 71 3.07 -4.56 3.79
N HIS A 72 3.87 -3.85 2.98
CA HIS A 72 4.78 -2.82 3.49
C HIS A 72 4.03 -1.69 4.20
N ASP A 73 2.91 -1.21 3.65
CA ASP A 73 2.09 -0.16 4.28
C ASP A 73 1.54 -0.61 5.65
N THR A 74 1.09 -1.87 5.76
CA THR A 74 0.59 -2.42 7.02
C THR A 74 1.70 -2.49 8.08
N ARG A 75 2.88 -3.01 7.73
CA ARG A 75 4.01 -3.12 8.66
C ARG A 75 4.52 -1.75 9.12
N ILE A 76 4.59 -0.77 8.23
CA ILE A 76 4.93 0.62 8.60
C ILE A 76 3.92 1.14 9.63
N GLY A 77 2.62 0.87 9.44
CA GLY A 77 1.58 1.24 10.39
C GLY A 77 1.76 0.63 11.77
N GLU A 78 2.04 -0.68 11.84
CA GLU A 78 2.30 -1.39 13.10
C GLU A 78 3.52 -0.84 13.85
N ILE A 79 4.63 -0.60 13.15
CA ILE A 79 5.85 -0.04 13.75
C ILE A 79 5.60 1.38 14.25
N THR A 80 4.86 2.20 13.49
CA THR A 80 4.51 3.57 13.89
C THR A 80 3.67 3.58 15.16
N VAL A 81 2.74 2.62 15.32
CA VAL A 81 1.94 2.46 16.56
C VAL A 81 2.83 2.09 17.75
N CYS A 82 3.80 1.20 17.55
CA CYS A 82 4.79 0.86 18.58
C CYS A 82 5.65 2.07 18.97
N LEU A 83 6.16 2.81 17.97
CA LEU A 83 6.98 4.00 18.18
C LEU A 83 6.21 5.07 18.98
N ARG A 84 4.92 5.22 18.69
CA ARG A 84 4.02 6.11 19.44
C ARG A 84 3.86 5.68 20.89
N ASP A 85 3.61 4.39 21.15
CA ASP A 85 3.46 3.88 22.52
C ASP A 85 4.76 4.08 23.34
N ILE A 86 5.92 3.97 22.70
CA ILE A 86 7.22 4.28 23.33
C ILE A 86 7.32 5.78 23.63
N GLU A 87 6.95 6.66 22.69
CA GLU A 87 6.97 8.13 22.85
C GLU A 87 6.02 8.57 23.96
N ASP A 88 4.77 8.10 23.95
CA ASP A 88 3.76 8.45 24.95
C ASP A 88 4.15 7.98 26.36
N ARG A 89 4.81 6.82 26.51
CA ARG A 89 5.18 6.30 27.85
C ARG A 89 6.44 6.92 28.45
N HIS A 90 7.41 7.32 27.61
CA HIS A 90 8.76 7.68 28.09
C HIS A 90 9.13 9.14 27.82
N LEU A 91 8.46 9.81 26.89
CA LEU A 91 8.77 11.20 26.50
C LEU A 91 7.71 12.21 26.95
N ASP A 92 6.61 11.77 27.59
CA ASP A 92 5.55 12.67 28.08
C ASP A 92 6.08 13.71 29.10
N GLN A 93 7.14 13.36 29.83
CA GLN A 93 7.81 14.25 30.79
C GLN A 93 8.65 15.34 30.13
N LEU A 94 9.04 15.18 28.86
CA LEU A 94 9.89 16.11 28.10
C LEU A 94 9.07 17.08 27.24
N GLY A 95 7.74 17.01 27.30
CA GLY A 95 6.80 17.83 26.54
C GLY A 95 6.12 17.07 25.40
N PRO A 96 5.20 17.73 24.67
CA PRO A 96 4.46 17.08 23.60
C PRO A 96 5.42 16.67 22.47
N GLY A 97 5.64 15.36 22.35
CA GLY A 97 6.43 14.76 21.28
C GLY A 97 5.93 15.13 19.87
N TRP A 98 6.72 14.79 18.85
CA TRP A 98 6.43 15.16 17.47
C TRP A 98 5.06 14.63 17.00
N GLU A 99 4.70 13.41 17.40
CA GLU A 99 3.42 12.82 17.02
C GLU A 99 2.23 13.51 17.72
N THR A 100 2.42 13.96 18.98
CA THR A 100 1.44 14.76 19.71
C THR A 100 1.25 16.12 19.06
N PHE A 101 2.34 16.81 18.69
CA PHE A 101 2.31 18.07 17.94
C PHE A 101 1.63 17.92 16.57
N ARG A 102 1.95 16.84 15.84
CA ARG A 102 1.34 16.55 14.55
C ARG A 102 -0.16 16.33 14.68
N ARG A 103 -0.61 15.58 15.70
CA ARG A 103 -2.05 15.38 15.93
C ARG A 103 -2.77 16.66 16.29
N THR A 104 -2.23 17.47 17.20
CA THR A 104 -2.89 18.71 17.61
C THR A 104 -2.98 19.71 16.46
N THR A 105 -1.93 19.79 15.65
CA THR A 105 -1.83 20.75 14.53
C THR A 105 -2.58 20.29 13.28
N PHE A 106 -2.49 19.00 12.92
CA PHE A 106 -3.05 18.46 11.66
C PHE A 106 -4.34 17.63 11.87
N LYS A 107 -5.01 17.74 13.04
CA LYS A 107 -6.26 17.02 13.38
C LYS A 107 -7.43 17.27 12.42
N LYS A 108 -7.44 18.40 11.72
CA LYS A 108 -8.49 18.74 10.76
C LYS A 108 -8.27 17.96 9.48
N LYS A 109 -8.87 16.75 9.37
CA LYS A 109 -9.03 16.10 8.06
C LYS A 109 -9.93 17.00 7.20
N PRO A 110 -9.43 17.59 6.10
CA PRO A 110 -10.33 18.26 5.17
C PRO A 110 -11.35 17.23 4.64
N ARG A 111 -12.56 17.68 4.31
CA ARG A 111 -13.62 16.85 3.72
C ARG A 111 -13.15 16.12 2.45
N PHE A 112 -12.12 16.66 1.81
CA PHE A 112 -11.33 16.09 0.70
C PHE A 112 -9.91 15.68 1.13
N SER A 113 -9.76 14.94 2.23
CA SER A 113 -8.47 14.31 2.54
C SER A 113 -8.23 13.22 1.51
N ILE A 114 -7.51 13.57 0.45
CA ILE A 114 -6.89 12.63 -0.47
C ILE A 114 -6.10 11.67 0.42
N SER A 115 -6.62 10.44 0.52
CA SER A 115 -5.94 9.41 1.29
C SER A 115 -4.55 9.25 0.70
N ILE A 116 -3.52 9.14 1.54
CA ILE A 116 -2.12 8.97 1.08
C ILE A 116 -1.98 7.74 0.17
N SER A 117 -2.93 6.80 0.23
CA SER A 117 -3.02 5.66 -0.68
C SER A 117 -3.58 5.99 -2.08
N LEU A 118 -4.24 7.13 -2.31
CA LEU A 118 -4.92 7.44 -3.58
C LEU A 118 -3.99 7.39 -4.79
N PRO A 119 -2.76 7.95 -4.76
CA PRO A 119 -1.85 7.86 -5.91
C PRO A 119 -1.45 6.42 -6.22
N ALA A 120 -1.17 5.60 -5.19
CA ALA A 120 -0.85 4.19 -5.37
C ALA A 120 -2.03 3.40 -5.93
N ARG A 121 -3.25 3.64 -5.42
CA ARG A 121 -4.48 3.03 -5.96
C ARG A 121 -4.68 3.40 -7.43
N GLY A 122 -4.47 4.67 -7.78
CA GLY A 122 -4.57 5.16 -9.15
C GLY A 122 -3.53 4.53 -10.07
N LEU A 123 -2.29 4.32 -9.59
CA LEU A 123 -1.25 3.67 -10.37
C LEU A 123 -1.61 2.23 -10.70
N PHE A 124 -1.95 1.41 -9.69
CA PHE A 124 -2.28 0.00 -9.89
C PHE A 124 -3.58 -0.17 -10.69
N ALA A 125 -4.68 0.45 -10.25
CA ALA A 125 -5.97 0.30 -10.94
C ALA A 125 -5.95 0.94 -12.33
N GLY A 126 -5.24 2.06 -12.48
CA GLY A 126 -5.10 2.75 -13.76
C GLY A 126 -4.29 1.94 -14.77
N SER A 127 -3.20 1.29 -14.34
CA SER A 127 -2.41 0.44 -15.22
C SER A 127 -3.14 -0.86 -15.56
N GLU A 128 -3.82 -1.50 -14.61
CA GLU A 128 -4.66 -2.68 -14.88
C GLU A 128 -5.78 -2.37 -15.87
N LEU A 129 -6.49 -1.25 -15.70
CA LEU A 129 -7.56 -0.82 -16.61
C LEU A 129 -7.03 -0.49 -18.00
N LEU A 130 -5.89 0.19 -18.09
CA LEU A 130 -5.27 0.51 -19.37
C LEU A 130 -4.80 -0.77 -20.10
N ALA A 131 -4.28 -1.76 -19.37
CA ALA A 131 -3.93 -3.07 -19.93
C ALA A 131 -5.15 -3.77 -20.54
N LEU A 132 -6.28 -3.75 -19.82
CA LEU A 132 -7.53 -4.35 -20.27
C LEU A 132 -8.06 -3.65 -21.54
N VAL A 133 -8.03 -2.32 -21.58
CA VAL A 133 -8.42 -1.54 -22.78
C VAL A 133 -7.53 -1.88 -23.97
N LEU A 134 -6.21 -1.97 -23.78
CA LEU A 134 -5.28 -2.34 -24.84
C LEU A 134 -5.47 -3.79 -25.32
N GLY A 135 -5.73 -4.72 -24.41
CA GLY A 135 -6.04 -6.12 -24.73
C GLY A 135 -7.31 -6.24 -25.58
N LEU A 136 -8.37 -5.51 -25.22
CA LEU A 136 -9.61 -5.45 -26.00
C LEU A 136 -9.41 -4.79 -27.37
N ALA A 137 -8.66 -3.70 -27.45
CA ALA A 137 -8.40 -2.99 -28.70
C ALA A 137 -7.57 -3.82 -29.69
N ARG A 138 -6.74 -4.73 -29.20
CA ARG A 138 -5.91 -5.65 -29.99
C ARG A 138 -6.52 -7.03 -30.18
N PHE A 139 -7.78 -7.22 -29.79
CA PHE A 139 -8.46 -8.49 -29.99
C PHE A 139 -8.67 -8.75 -31.49
N GLU A 140 -7.76 -9.53 -32.08
CA GLU A 140 -7.98 -10.17 -33.36
C GLU A 140 -8.66 -11.52 -33.10
N ALA A 141 -9.75 -11.80 -33.82
CA ALA A 141 -10.56 -12.99 -33.63
C ALA A 141 -9.87 -14.24 -34.21
N ASP A 142 -8.70 -14.58 -33.70
CA ASP A 142 -8.04 -15.86 -33.95
C ASP A 142 -8.76 -16.96 -33.13
N PRO A 143 -9.46 -17.91 -33.79
CA PRO A 143 -10.30 -18.91 -33.11
C PRO A 143 -9.57 -19.74 -32.04
N GLN A 144 -8.26 -19.90 -32.15
CA GLN A 144 -7.46 -20.67 -31.18
C GLN A 144 -7.18 -19.90 -29.89
N MET A 145 -7.09 -18.56 -29.96
CA MET A 145 -6.70 -17.72 -28.83
C MET A 145 -7.89 -17.09 -28.09
N VAL A 146 -9.11 -17.17 -28.64
CA VAL A 146 -10.32 -16.62 -28.00
C VAL A 146 -10.58 -17.21 -26.61
N MET A 147 -10.40 -18.53 -26.43
CA MET A 147 -10.65 -19.17 -25.14
C MET A 147 -9.67 -18.70 -24.05
N VAL A 148 -8.39 -18.56 -24.40
CA VAL A 148 -7.34 -18.05 -23.51
C VAL A 148 -7.59 -16.58 -23.17
N PHE A 149 -8.00 -15.79 -24.17
CA PHE A 149 -8.37 -14.39 -23.99
C PHE A 149 -9.52 -14.20 -23.01
N VAL A 150 -10.61 -14.94 -23.16
CA VAL A 150 -11.78 -14.86 -22.25
C VAL A 150 -11.40 -15.31 -20.84
N PHE A 151 -10.60 -16.36 -20.71
CA PHE A 151 -10.13 -16.83 -19.40
C PHE A 151 -9.28 -15.78 -18.68
N LEU A 152 -8.34 -15.14 -19.39
CA LEU A 152 -7.51 -14.08 -18.82
C LEU A 152 -8.32 -12.83 -18.47
N MET A 153 -9.30 -12.47 -19.31
CA MET A 153 -10.19 -11.34 -19.02
C MET A 153 -10.98 -11.53 -17.71
N ILE A 154 -11.42 -12.77 -17.42
CA ILE A 154 -12.09 -13.10 -16.15
C ILE A 154 -11.10 -13.00 -14.99
N ILE A 155 -9.88 -13.54 -15.14
CA ILE A 155 -8.83 -13.44 -14.13
C ILE A 155 -8.47 -11.99 -13.83
N ASP A 156 -8.33 -11.15 -14.86
CA ASP A 156 -8.01 -9.74 -14.71
C ASP A 156 -9.13 -8.98 -14.02
N GLY A 157 -10.40 -9.31 -14.33
CA GLY A 157 -11.55 -8.77 -13.60
C GLY A 157 -11.51 -9.12 -12.10
N ILE A 158 -11.15 -10.36 -11.76
CA ILE A 158 -10.98 -10.79 -10.37
C ILE A 158 -9.77 -10.09 -9.73
N ALA A 159 -8.66 -9.95 -10.44
CA ALA A 159 -7.44 -9.30 -9.97
C ALA A 159 -7.70 -7.82 -9.64
N ILE A 160 -8.38 -7.08 -10.51
CA ILE A 160 -8.75 -5.68 -10.29
C ILE A 160 -9.66 -5.55 -9.05
N LEU A 161 -10.66 -6.44 -8.93
CA LEU A 161 -11.56 -6.45 -7.79
C LEU A 161 -10.79 -6.77 -6.49
N ALA A 162 -9.87 -7.73 -6.53
CA ALA A 162 -9.05 -8.11 -5.39
C ALA A 162 -8.05 -7.00 -5.01
N THR A 163 -7.43 -6.31 -5.98
CA THR A 163 -6.61 -5.11 -5.78
C THR A 163 -7.43 -4.05 -5.04
N MET A 164 -8.65 -3.75 -5.52
CA MET A 164 -9.56 -2.79 -4.88
C MET A 164 -9.98 -3.21 -3.46
N LEU A 165 -10.29 -4.49 -3.24
CA LEU A 165 -10.68 -5.01 -1.93
C LEU A 165 -9.51 -4.96 -0.93
N THR A 166 -8.32 -5.36 -1.34
CA THR A 166 -7.12 -5.35 -0.48
C THR A 166 -6.81 -3.91 -0.04
N LEU A 167 -6.90 -2.96 -0.97
CA LEU A 167 -6.64 -1.55 -0.72
C LEU A 167 -7.74 -0.87 0.12
N THR A 168 -8.97 -1.39 0.13
CA THR A 168 -10.09 -0.87 0.94
C THR A 168 -10.18 -1.53 2.32
N HIS A 169 -9.97 -2.84 2.43
CA HIS A 169 -9.99 -3.58 3.71
C HIS A 169 -8.91 -3.11 4.69
N GLN A 170 -7.75 -2.68 4.20
CA GLN A 170 -6.69 -2.13 5.05
C GLN A 170 -7.10 -0.82 5.74
N ARG A 171 -7.96 -0.02 5.10
CA ARG A 171 -8.53 1.19 5.69
C ARG A 171 -9.51 0.86 6.83
N ALA A 172 -10.25 -0.24 6.72
CA ALA A 172 -11.18 -0.67 7.77
C ALA A 172 -10.43 -1.16 9.02
N ARG A 173 -9.36 -1.94 8.84
CA ARG A 173 -8.57 -2.51 9.95
C ARG A 173 -7.83 -1.45 10.79
N THR A 174 -7.28 -0.43 10.15
CA THR A 174 -6.60 0.67 10.86
C THR A 174 -7.57 1.53 11.67
N THR A 175 -8.81 1.69 11.20
CA THR A 175 -9.85 2.47 11.90
C THR A 175 -10.39 1.70 13.11
N THR A 176 -10.68 0.40 12.96
CA THR A 176 -11.16 -0.44 14.08
C THR A 176 -10.07 -0.69 15.12
N ALA A 177 -8.80 -0.83 14.72
CA ALA A 177 -7.69 -0.96 15.67
C ALA A 177 -7.49 0.32 16.49
N HIS A 178 -7.63 1.50 15.86
CA HIS A 178 -7.57 2.77 16.57
C HIS A 178 -8.77 2.97 17.50
N GLU A 179 -9.99 2.58 17.10
CA GLU A 179 -11.18 2.62 17.98
C GLU A 179 -11.03 1.71 19.18
N LYS A 180 -10.56 0.47 18.96
CA LYS A 180 -10.33 -0.49 20.05
C LYS A 180 -9.24 0.00 21.01
N ALA A 181 -8.13 0.53 20.51
CA ALA A 181 -7.05 1.06 21.34
C ALA A 181 -7.46 2.31 22.15
N VAL A 182 -8.31 3.17 21.59
CA VAL A 182 -8.87 4.31 22.32
C VAL A 182 -9.86 3.83 23.39
N GLN A 183 -10.73 2.86 23.08
CA GLN A 183 -11.66 2.30 24.06
C GLN A 183 -10.94 1.58 25.22
N THR A 184 -9.91 0.79 24.96
CA THR A 184 -9.14 0.13 26.02
C THR A 184 -8.28 1.11 26.83
N GLY A 185 -7.76 2.17 26.22
CA GLY A 185 -7.06 3.25 26.94
C GLY A 185 -7.99 4.07 27.85
N VAL A 186 -9.24 4.28 27.45
CA VAL A 186 -10.27 4.96 28.26
C VAL A 186 -10.76 4.07 29.41
N LEU A 187 -10.85 2.75 29.21
CA LEU A 187 -11.29 1.82 30.25
C LEU A 187 -10.22 1.55 31.33
N ASN A 188 -8.94 1.69 31.01
CA ASN A 188 -7.83 1.53 31.96
C ASN A 188 -7.41 2.85 32.65
N GLY A 189 -8.07 3.97 32.31
CA GLY A 189 -7.76 5.32 32.82
C GLY A 189 -8.71 5.86 33.90
N ASN A 190 -9.52 5.01 34.52
CA ASN A 190 -10.40 5.34 35.66
C ASN A 190 -10.02 4.55 36.90
#